data_AF-A0A3R7P8Q6-F1
#
_entry.id   AF-A0A3R7P8Q6-F1
#
_cell.length_a   1.000
_cell.length_b   1.000
_cell.length_c   1.000
_cell.angle_alpha   90.00
_cell.angle_beta   90.00
_cell.angle_gamma   90.00
#
_symmetry.space_group_name_H-M   'P 1'
#
loop_
_entity.id
_entity.type
_entity.pdbx_description
1 polymer ?
#
loop_
_entity_poly.entity_id
_entity_poly.type
_entity_poly.pdbx_seq_one_letter_code
_entity_poly.pdbx_strand_id
1 'polypeptide(L)'
;HGLYFAPDPSSQTVCTIGGNLAFNSGGAHCLKYGMTSNHILGIKVALPDGEVVELGNDSLENAGPDCVGLFVGSEGLLGIALEIQIRLLPIPESYQTLLASYDSLEAAGEAVSVVVASGILPGAMEIMDKLAIEAAEAAVSAGYPKDAEALLIVELDGESAAVEAEFIALSDAISKTGAKEVRIAQDNAERMLIWKGRKSAFSAVGRLSPDYIVQDGVVPRSRLGEALKEISRLSSEAGLRVANVFHAGDGNLHPLILFDAKQPDGLEKAEALAGKILRLCLKLGGSITGEHGVGVEKLEYMPEMFTEIDLDAFDRLRRSIDPNEISNRGKMLPGKEAPALAAHGPHPLEKAGVISRM
;
A
#
# COMPACT_ATOMS: atom_id res chain seq x y z
N HIS A 1 -18.66 19.36 -5.16
CA HIS A 1 -17.79 20.12 -6.09
C HIS A 1 -17.35 19.34 -7.33
N GLY A 2 -17.76 18.08 -7.54
CA GLY A 2 -17.36 17.33 -8.75
C GLY A 2 -15.88 16.95 -8.82
N LEU A 3 -15.19 16.99 -7.67
CA LEU A 3 -13.76 16.74 -7.54
C LEU A 3 -13.52 15.70 -6.44
N TYR A 4 -12.37 15.02 -6.49
CA TYR A 4 -11.92 14.07 -5.47
C TYR A 4 -10.39 14.14 -5.25
N PHE A 5 -9.94 13.64 -4.10
CA PHE A 5 -8.53 13.42 -3.79
C PHE A 5 -8.19 11.97 -4.18
N ALA A 6 -7.19 11.77 -5.03
CA ALA A 6 -6.99 10.49 -5.70
C ALA A 6 -6.42 9.36 -4.83
N PRO A 7 -5.43 9.60 -3.95
CA PRO A 7 -4.94 8.57 -3.05
C PRO A 7 -6.06 8.03 -2.17
N ASP A 8 -6.31 6.71 -2.27
CA ASP A 8 -7.45 6.04 -1.66
C ASP A 8 -7.02 4.85 -0.79
N PRO A 9 -6.21 5.08 0.26
CA PRO A 9 -5.70 4.00 1.10
C PRO A 9 -6.86 3.20 1.69
N SER A 10 -6.65 1.90 1.92
CA SER A 10 -7.70 1.04 2.47
C SER A 10 -8.21 1.53 3.84
N SER A 11 -7.41 2.31 4.55
CA SER A 11 -7.72 2.97 5.82
C SER A 11 -8.43 4.34 5.67
N GLN A 12 -8.85 4.76 4.48
CA GLN A 12 -9.45 6.09 4.19
C GLN A 12 -10.59 6.53 5.12
N THR A 13 -11.27 5.59 5.79
CA THR A 13 -12.35 5.90 6.76
C THR A 13 -11.83 6.32 8.13
N VAL A 14 -10.55 6.09 8.42
CA VAL A 14 -9.93 6.32 9.74
C VAL A 14 -8.58 7.05 9.67
N CYS A 15 -7.90 7.07 8.52
CA CYS A 15 -6.65 7.78 8.36
C CYS A 15 -6.85 9.31 8.34
N THR A 16 -5.76 10.05 8.50
CA THR A 16 -5.76 11.51 8.37
C THR A 16 -4.90 11.94 7.19
N ILE A 17 -5.16 13.12 6.62
CA ILE A 17 -4.34 13.64 5.53
C ILE A 17 -2.88 13.88 5.96
N GLY A 18 -2.64 14.23 7.22
CA GLY A 18 -1.29 14.35 7.78
C GLY A 18 -0.56 13.01 7.83
N GLY A 19 -1.26 11.92 8.16
CA GLY A 19 -0.72 10.56 8.07
C GLY A 19 -0.40 10.18 6.63
N ASN A 20 -1.32 10.42 5.69
CA ASN A 20 -1.09 10.13 4.28
C ASN A 20 0.15 10.86 3.75
N LEU A 21 0.33 12.11 4.16
CA LEU A 21 1.51 12.91 3.81
C LEU A 21 2.79 12.35 4.44
N ALA A 22 2.78 12.01 5.74
CA ALA A 22 3.96 11.50 6.44
C ALA A 22 4.43 10.15 5.88
N PHE A 23 3.52 9.30 5.40
CA PHE A 23 3.83 7.97 4.87
C PHE A 23 3.85 7.90 3.34
N ASN A 24 3.66 9.03 2.65
CA ASN A 24 3.45 9.08 1.19
C ASN A 24 2.41 8.04 0.73
N SER A 25 1.30 7.93 1.46
CA SER A 25 0.36 6.82 1.31
C SER A 25 -0.20 6.69 -0.11
N GLY A 26 -0.41 5.44 -0.48
CA GLY A 26 -0.95 5.03 -1.76
C GLY A 26 -2.42 4.57 -1.67
N GLY A 27 -2.73 3.54 -2.45
CA GLY A 27 -4.07 3.00 -2.67
C GLY A 27 -4.20 2.41 -4.07
N ALA A 28 -5.35 1.81 -4.34
CA ALA A 28 -5.60 1.08 -5.59
C ALA A 28 -5.49 1.98 -6.84
N HIS A 29 -5.83 3.27 -6.70
CA HIS A 29 -5.83 4.21 -7.81
C HIS A 29 -4.48 4.89 -8.07
N CYS A 30 -3.45 4.58 -7.28
CA CYS A 30 -2.13 5.20 -7.41
C CYS A 30 -1.39 4.78 -8.68
N LEU A 31 -1.74 3.64 -9.27
CA LEU A 31 -1.24 3.19 -10.58
C LEU A 31 -1.35 4.29 -11.65
N LYS A 32 -2.50 4.96 -11.71
CA LYS A 32 -2.76 6.01 -12.71
C LYS A 32 -2.51 7.41 -12.19
N TYR A 33 -2.84 7.68 -10.92
CA TYR A 33 -2.85 9.03 -10.38
C TYR A 33 -1.68 9.36 -9.47
N GLY A 34 -0.79 8.41 -9.20
CA GLY A 34 0.34 8.57 -8.30
C GLY A 34 -0.03 8.55 -6.81
N MET A 35 1.01 8.57 -5.98
CA MET A 35 0.92 8.54 -4.52
C MET A 35 0.58 9.93 -3.94
N THR A 36 0.43 10.03 -2.62
CA THR A 36 0.15 11.30 -1.94
C THR A 36 1.07 12.45 -2.38
N SER A 37 2.37 12.21 -2.55
CA SER A 37 3.34 13.20 -3.06
C SER A 37 2.94 13.88 -4.38
N ASN A 38 2.26 13.18 -5.29
CA ASN A 38 1.80 13.73 -6.56
C ASN A 38 0.64 14.73 -6.41
N HIS A 39 0.02 14.79 -5.22
CA HIS A 39 -1.16 15.60 -4.94
C HIS A 39 -0.91 16.68 -3.89
N ILE A 40 0.27 16.78 -3.30
CA ILE A 40 0.59 17.86 -2.35
C ILE A 40 1.21 19.03 -3.11
N LEU A 41 0.59 20.21 -3.02
CA LEU A 41 1.06 21.44 -3.64
C LEU A 41 1.88 22.30 -2.66
N GLY A 42 1.50 22.24 -1.38
CA GLY A 42 2.19 22.98 -0.34
C GLY A 42 1.80 22.51 1.06
N ILE A 43 2.64 22.88 2.02
CA ILE A 43 2.49 22.53 3.43
C ILE A 43 2.95 23.67 4.34
N LYS A 44 2.26 23.84 5.47
CA LYS A 44 2.77 24.58 6.62
C LYS A 44 3.30 23.58 7.63
N VAL A 45 4.54 23.71 8.05
CA VAL A 45 5.24 22.73 8.90
C VAL A 45 5.81 23.42 10.12
N ALA A 46 5.61 22.84 11.29
CA ALA A 46 6.41 23.13 12.48
C ALA A 46 7.67 22.25 12.47
N LEU A 47 8.83 22.89 12.38
CA LEU A 47 10.15 22.26 12.43
C LEU A 47 10.50 21.82 13.87
N PRO A 48 11.53 20.98 14.06
CA PRO A 48 11.91 20.47 15.38
C PRO A 48 12.29 21.57 16.39
N ASP A 49 12.82 22.71 15.92
CA ASP A 49 13.14 23.86 16.77
C ASP A 49 11.92 24.75 17.10
N GLY A 50 10.74 24.43 16.55
CA GLY A 50 9.50 25.14 16.74
C GLY A 50 9.25 26.26 15.74
N GLU A 51 10.18 26.53 14.81
CA GLU A 51 9.92 27.46 13.71
C GLU A 51 8.83 26.91 12.77
N VAL A 52 8.01 27.81 12.24
CA VAL A 52 6.95 27.46 11.28
C VAL A 52 7.34 27.96 9.90
N VAL A 53 7.42 27.03 8.95
CA VAL A 53 7.75 27.32 7.55
C VAL A 53 6.58 26.94 6.64
N GLU A 54 6.46 27.68 5.53
CA GLU A 54 5.57 27.34 4.43
C GLU A 54 6.41 26.86 3.25
N LEU A 55 6.09 25.67 2.74
CA LEU A 55 6.81 25.02 1.63
C LEU A 55 5.81 24.77 0.50
N GLY A 56 6.21 25.03 -0.73
CA GLY A 56 5.32 24.95 -1.89
C GLY A 56 4.37 26.15 -2.01
N ASN A 57 3.41 26.07 -2.93
CA ASN A 57 2.34 27.07 -3.15
C ASN A 57 1.31 26.52 -4.14
N ASP A 58 0.37 27.35 -4.59
CA ASP A 58 -0.70 27.01 -5.55
C ASP A 58 -0.19 26.55 -6.93
N SER A 59 1.07 26.84 -7.28
CA SER A 59 1.68 26.46 -8.55
C SER A 59 2.15 25.01 -8.53
N LEU A 60 2.00 24.33 -9.67
CA LEU A 60 2.64 23.05 -9.93
C LEU A 60 4.16 23.18 -10.13
N GLU A 61 4.64 24.40 -10.36
CA GLU A 61 6.04 24.71 -10.65
C GLU A 61 6.61 25.66 -9.59
N ASN A 62 7.79 25.33 -9.07
CA ASN A 62 8.45 26.07 -8.00
C ASN A 62 9.93 26.31 -8.31
N ALA A 63 10.46 27.43 -7.82
CA ALA A 63 11.89 27.72 -7.91
C ALA A 63 12.64 27.05 -6.74
N GLY A 64 13.78 26.43 -7.02
CA GLY A 64 14.61 25.77 -6.00
C GLY A 64 14.34 24.26 -5.89
N PRO A 65 14.83 23.61 -4.82
CA PRO A 65 14.60 22.19 -4.59
C PRO A 65 13.14 21.91 -4.24
N ASP A 66 12.69 20.68 -4.51
CA ASP A 66 11.37 20.21 -4.08
C ASP A 66 11.34 19.90 -2.58
N CYS A 67 11.14 20.94 -1.78
CA CYS A 67 11.04 20.81 -0.32
C CYS A 67 9.74 20.12 0.13
N VAL A 68 8.68 20.14 -0.69
CA VAL A 68 7.44 19.42 -0.40
C VAL A 68 7.70 17.92 -0.54
N GLY A 69 8.30 17.51 -1.66
CA GLY A 69 8.71 16.13 -1.90
C GLY A 69 9.70 15.60 -0.87
N LEU A 70 10.60 16.44 -0.36
CA LEU A 70 11.49 16.08 0.75
C LEU A 70 10.74 15.76 2.06
N PHE A 71 9.64 16.47 2.32
CA PHE A 71 8.87 16.30 3.55
C PHE A 71 7.88 15.13 3.47
N VAL A 72 7.28 14.90 2.30
CA VAL A 72 6.35 13.79 2.06
C VAL A 72 7.10 12.46 2.19
N GLY A 73 6.55 11.51 2.93
CA GLY A 73 7.22 10.22 3.19
C GLY A 73 8.34 10.28 4.24
N SER A 74 8.54 11.43 4.92
CA SER A 74 9.55 11.57 5.99
C SER A 74 9.19 10.83 7.29
N GLU A 75 8.01 10.23 7.36
CA GLU A 75 7.44 9.59 8.55
C GLU A 75 7.49 10.50 9.80
N GLY A 76 7.49 11.82 9.63
CA GLY A 76 7.56 12.78 10.72
C GLY A 76 8.95 13.01 11.30
N LEU A 77 10.02 12.57 10.63
CA LEU A 77 11.41 12.86 11.01
C LEU A 77 11.81 14.32 10.78
N LEU A 78 11.10 15.05 9.93
CA LEU A 78 11.45 16.43 9.53
C LEU A 78 10.57 17.51 10.19
N GLY A 79 9.60 17.12 11.03
CA GLY A 79 8.68 18.04 11.69
C GLY A 79 7.22 17.57 11.63
N ILE A 80 6.31 18.49 11.91
CA ILE A 80 4.86 18.22 11.98
C ILE A 80 4.13 19.13 10.99
N ALA A 81 3.41 18.53 10.03
CA ALA A 81 2.54 19.28 9.15
C ALA A 81 1.31 19.83 9.91
N LEU A 82 1.08 21.13 9.78
CA LEU A 82 -0.02 21.88 10.40
C LEU A 82 -1.16 22.12 9.41
N GLU A 83 -0.81 22.48 8.17
CA GLU A 83 -1.74 22.72 7.06
C GLU A 83 -1.20 22.01 5.82
N ILE A 84 -2.09 21.45 5.01
CA ILE A 84 -1.75 20.71 3.80
C ILE A 84 -2.64 21.21 2.66
N GLN A 85 -2.00 21.68 1.60
CA GLN A 85 -2.67 22.08 0.38
C GLN A 85 -2.61 20.96 -0.64
N ILE A 86 -3.80 20.47 -1.03
CA ILE A 86 -3.94 19.31 -1.90
C ILE A 86 -4.49 19.70 -3.27
N ARG A 87 -3.96 19.06 -4.30
CA ARG A 87 -4.53 19.02 -5.64
C ARG A 87 -5.69 18.03 -5.66
N LEU A 88 -6.83 18.47 -6.18
CA LEU A 88 -7.98 17.59 -6.44
C LEU A 88 -8.08 17.31 -7.95
N LEU A 89 -8.66 16.16 -8.28
CA LEU A 89 -8.95 15.74 -9.64
C LEU A 89 -10.45 15.79 -9.92
N PRO A 90 -10.88 16.01 -11.17
CA PRO A 90 -12.28 15.86 -11.56
C PRO A 90 -12.73 14.40 -11.39
N ILE A 91 -13.96 14.19 -10.92
CA ILE A 91 -14.54 12.84 -10.87
C ILE A 91 -14.65 12.30 -12.30
N PRO A 92 -14.13 11.08 -12.58
CA PRO A 92 -14.27 10.42 -13.87
C PRO A 92 -15.72 10.37 -14.39
N GLU A 93 -15.89 10.50 -15.70
CA GLU A 93 -17.21 10.40 -16.35
C GLU A 93 -17.72 8.96 -16.39
N SER A 94 -16.81 8.01 -16.57
CA SER A 94 -17.10 6.60 -16.76
C SER A 94 -16.13 5.71 -15.97
N TYR A 95 -16.64 4.56 -15.57
CA TYR A 95 -15.88 3.46 -14.97
C TYR A 95 -16.25 2.16 -15.68
N GLN A 96 -15.26 1.31 -15.95
CA GLN A 96 -15.46 -0.06 -16.42
C GLN A 96 -14.63 -1.00 -15.55
N THR A 97 -15.31 -1.88 -14.82
CA THR A 97 -14.67 -2.83 -13.89
C THR A 97 -14.80 -4.25 -14.44
N LEU A 98 -13.66 -4.90 -14.63
CA LEU A 98 -13.54 -6.29 -15.05
C LEU A 98 -12.95 -7.12 -13.92
N LEU A 99 -13.56 -8.27 -13.66
CA LEU A 99 -13.07 -9.29 -12.74
C LEU A 99 -12.76 -10.56 -13.54
N ALA A 100 -11.56 -11.11 -13.37
CA ALA A 100 -11.13 -12.36 -14.01
C ALA A 100 -10.65 -13.35 -12.94
N SER A 101 -11.09 -14.59 -13.02
CA SER A 101 -10.66 -15.67 -12.13
C SER A 101 -9.62 -16.59 -12.78
N TYR A 102 -8.72 -17.12 -11.94
CA TYR A 102 -7.62 -17.98 -12.36
C TYR A 102 -7.48 -19.19 -11.45
N ASP A 103 -6.97 -20.29 -12.00
CA ASP A 103 -6.69 -21.54 -11.28
C ASP A 103 -5.37 -21.50 -10.50
N SER A 104 -4.61 -20.40 -10.57
CA SER A 104 -3.45 -20.17 -9.72
C SER A 104 -3.13 -18.68 -9.55
N LEU A 105 -2.44 -18.36 -8.46
CA LEU A 105 -1.95 -17.01 -8.17
C LEU A 105 -0.82 -16.59 -9.12
N GLU A 106 -0.01 -17.55 -9.60
CA GLU A 106 1.02 -17.35 -10.63
C GLU A 106 0.37 -16.88 -11.95
N ALA A 107 -0.70 -17.53 -12.40
CA ALA A 107 -1.42 -17.16 -13.63
C ALA A 107 -2.06 -15.77 -13.55
N ALA A 108 -2.64 -15.40 -12.40
CA ALA A 108 -3.15 -14.04 -12.18
C ALA A 108 -2.02 -12.99 -12.24
N GLY A 109 -0.84 -13.30 -11.67
CA GLY A 109 0.34 -12.44 -11.75
C GLY A 109 0.91 -12.31 -13.16
N GLU A 110 0.86 -13.37 -13.98
CA GLU A 110 1.24 -13.32 -15.40
C GLU A 110 0.25 -12.48 -16.22
N ALA A 111 -1.05 -12.58 -15.93
CA ALA A 111 -2.08 -11.77 -16.59
C ALA A 111 -1.86 -10.27 -16.42
N VAL A 112 -1.39 -9.83 -15.26
CA VAL A 112 -0.99 -8.43 -15.00
C VAL A 112 0.07 -7.96 -16.01
N SER A 113 1.07 -8.79 -16.28
CA SER A 113 2.12 -8.45 -17.26
C SER A 113 1.57 -8.32 -18.67
N VAL A 114 0.58 -9.16 -19.04
CA VAL A 114 -0.10 -9.08 -20.35
C VAL A 114 -0.90 -7.78 -20.47
N VAL A 115 -1.64 -7.39 -19.43
CA VAL A 115 -2.40 -6.12 -19.42
C VAL A 115 -1.44 -4.93 -19.52
N VAL A 116 -0.36 -4.89 -18.75
CA VAL A 116 0.64 -3.80 -18.85
C VAL A 116 1.29 -3.76 -20.24
N ALA A 117 1.61 -4.92 -20.82
CA ALA A 117 2.20 -5.01 -22.16
C ALA A 117 1.26 -4.55 -23.28
N SER A 118 -0.05 -4.51 -23.04
CA SER A 118 -1.03 -3.96 -23.99
C SER A 118 -0.96 -2.43 -24.14
N GLY A 119 -0.25 -1.74 -23.22
CA GLY A 119 -0.09 -0.28 -23.24
C GLY A 119 -1.22 0.49 -22.56
N ILE A 120 -2.22 -0.20 -21.99
CA ILE A 120 -3.28 0.41 -21.19
C ILE A 120 -2.73 0.74 -19.80
N LEU A 121 -3.16 1.88 -19.24
CA LEU A 121 -2.91 2.24 -17.85
C LEU A 121 -4.22 2.26 -17.08
N PRO A 122 -4.63 1.11 -16.48
CA PRO A 122 -5.84 1.06 -15.68
C PRO A 122 -5.82 2.06 -14.53
N GLY A 123 -6.99 2.54 -14.12
CA GLY A 123 -7.14 3.29 -12.88
C GLY A 123 -6.70 2.45 -11.69
N ALA A 124 -7.06 1.16 -11.68
CA ALA A 124 -6.59 0.21 -10.68
C ALA A 124 -6.42 -1.20 -11.25
N MET A 125 -5.51 -1.98 -10.64
CA MET A 125 -5.28 -3.39 -10.98
C MET A 125 -4.87 -4.16 -9.73
N GLU A 126 -5.77 -5.02 -9.24
CA GLU A 126 -5.71 -5.64 -7.92
C GLU A 126 -5.76 -7.15 -8.00
N ILE A 127 -5.03 -7.85 -7.14
CA ILE A 127 -5.13 -9.30 -6.98
C ILE A 127 -5.57 -9.68 -5.57
N MET A 128 -6.39 -10.73 -5.49
CA MET A 128 -6.73 -11.44 -4.26
C MET A 128 -6.53 -12.94 -4.46
N ASP A 129 -5.93 -13.62 -3.48
CA ASP A 129 -5.85 -15.08 -3.49
C ASP A 129 -7.08 -15.74 -2.85
N LYS A 130 -7.17 -17.06 -2.97
CA LYS A 130 -8.28 -17.87 -2.44
C LYS A 130 -8.67 -17.53 -1.01
N LEU A 131 -7.68 -17.41 -0.11
CA LEU A 131 -7.94 -17.19 1.30
C LEU A 131 -8.56 -15.80 1.53
N ALA A 132 -8.08 -14.79 0.81
CA ALA A 132 -8.66 -13.46 0.84
C ALA A 132 -10.05 -13.39 0.18
N ILE A 133 -10.26 -14.12 -0.91
CA ILE A 133 -11.55 -14.23 -1.62
C ILE A 133 -12.59 -14.82 -0.68
N GLU A 134 -12.30 -15.96 -0.05
CA GLU A 134 -13.18 -16.63 0.90
C GLU A 134 -13.53 -15.73 2.08
N ALA A 135 -12.53 -15.01 2.63
CA ALA A 135 -12.75 -14.06 3.72
C ALA A 135 -13.69 -12.92 3.31
N ALA A 136 -13.40 -12.26 2.18
CA ALA A 136 -14.18 -11.13 1.69
C ALA A 136 -15.61 -11.55 1.35
N GLU A 137 -15.79 -12.72 0.72
CA GLU A 137 -17.12 -13.25 0.39
C GLU A 137 -17.94 -13.54 1.65
N ALA A 138 -17.32 -14.13 2.69
CA ALA A 138 -17.98 -14.37 3.98
C ALA A 138 -18.35 -13.06 4.70
N ALA A 139 -17.59 -11.98 4.49
CA ALA A 139 -17.81 -10.70 5.16
C ALA A 139 -18.87 -9.82 4.49
N VAL A 140 -18.88 -9.75 3.16
CA VAL A 140 -19.72 -8.78 2.42
C VAL A 140 -20.52 -9.37 1.27
N SER A 141 -20.37 -10.66 0.97
CA SER A 141 -21.04 -11.36 -0.13
C SER A 141 -20.88 -10.61 -1.47
N ALA A 142 -19.62 -10.40 -1.87
CA ALA A 142 -19.27 -9.67 -3.08
C ALA A 142 -19.64 -10.42 -4.38
N GLY A 143 -20.07 -11.68 -4.25
CA GLY A 143 -20.39 -12.56 -5.36
C GLY A 143 -19.14 -13.04 -6.09
N TYR A 144 -18.01 -13.18 -5.40
CA TYR A 144 -16.79 -13.69 -6.03
C TYR A 144 -16.91 -15.18 -6.39
N PRO A 145 -16.29 -15.64 -7.50
CA PRO A 145 -16.26 -17.06 -7.85
C PRO A 145 -15.66 -17.91 -6.73
N LYS A 146 -16.38 -18.96 -6.31
CA LYS A 146 -16.01 -19.79 -5.14
C LYS A 146 -14.87 -20.78 -5.41
N ASP A 147 -14.63 -21.08 -6.68
CA ASP A 147 -13.65 -22.05 -7.16
C ASP A 147 -12.46 -21.38 -7.86
N ALA A 148 -12.23 -20.10 -7.55
CA ALA A 148 -11.07 -19.34 -7.98
C ALA A 148 -9.92 -19.49 -6.97
N GLU A 149 -8.71 -19.80 -7.47
CA GLU A 149 -7.50 -19.77 -6.65
C GLU A 149 -6.93 -18.34 -6.57
N ALA A 150 -7.22 -17.50 -7.56
CA ALA A 150 -6.93 -16.07 -7.56
C ALA A 150 -7.95 -15.28 -8.37
N LEU A 151 -8.12 -14.00 -8.02
CA LEU A 151 -8.88 -13.00 -8.76
C LEU A 151 -7.98 -11.85 -9.17
N LEU A 152 -8.15 -11.39 -10.41
CA LEU A 152 -7.66 -10.12 -10.91
C LEU A 152 -8.86 -9.18 -11.08
N ILE A 153 -8.80 -8.00 -10.48
CA ILE A 153 -9.77 -6.92 -10.67
C ILE A 153 -9.05 -5.80 -11.42
N VAL A 154 -9.57 -5.39 -12.56
CA VAL A 154 -9.06 -4.27 -13.35
C VAL A 154 -10.16 -3.23 -13.47
N GLU A 155 -9.85 -1.98 -13.16
CA GLU A 155 -10.75 -0.86 -13.34
C GLU A 155 -10.15 0.17 -14.28
N LEU A 156 -10.91 0.51 -15.31
CA LEU A 156 -10.66 1.66 -16.16
C LEU A 156 -11.57 2.80 -15.71
N ASP A 157 -11.06 4.02 -15.75
CA ASP A 157 -11.78 5.22 -15.40
C ASP A 157 -11.37 6.39 -16.30
N GLY A 158 -12.25 7.37 -16.48
CA GLY A 158 -11.91 8.61 -17.20
C GLY A 158 -13.04 9.11 -18.08
N GLU A 159 -12.67 9.72 -19.20
CA GLU A 159 -13.61 10.15 -20.24
C GLU A 159 -14.25 8.94 -20.92
N SER A 160 -15.56 9.02 -21.19
CA SER A 160 -16.34 7.88 -21.65
C SER A 160 -15.79 7.23 -22.93
N ALA A 161 -15.37 8.04 -23.90
CA ALA A 161 -14.84 7.55 -25.17
C ALA A 161 -13.47 6.86 -25.04
N ALA A 162 -12.62 7.35 -24.13
CA ALA A 162 -11.32 6.75 -23.86
C ALA A 162 -11.49 5.40 -23.16
N VAL A 163 -12.33 5.35 -22.13
CA VAL A 163 -12.65 4.12 -21.39
C VAL A 163 -13.23 3.05 -22.31
N GLU A 164 -14.14 3.40 -23.24
CA GLU A 164 -14.70 2.45 -24.20
C GLU A 164 -13.62 1.83 -25.11
N ALA A 165 -12.70 2.66 -25.63
CA ALA A 165 -11.61 2.19 -26.49
C ALA A 165 -10.60 1.32 -25.72
N GLU A 166 -10.20 1.75 -24.52
CA GLU A 166 -9.29 0.99 -23.65
C GLU A 166 -9.92 -0.33 -23.20
N PHE A 167 -11.23 -0.37 -22.95
CA PHE A 167 -11.93 -1.57 -22.52
C PHE A 167 -11.92 -2.69 -23.58
N ILE A 168 -11.96 -2.32 -24.87
CA ILE A 168 -11.79 -3.28 -25.97
C ILE A 168 -10.41 -3.92 -25.90
N ALA A 169 -9.35 -3.11 -25.74
CA ALA A 169 -7.99 -3.60 -25.64
C ALA A 169 -7.76 -4.43 -24.37
N LEU A 170 -8.38 -4.05 -23.24
CA LEU A 170 -8.33 -4.80 -21.98
C LEU A 170 -8.99 -6.17 -22.15
N SER A 171 -10.17 -6.21 -22.78
CA SER A 171 -10.90 -7.46 -23.03
C SER A 171 -10.10 -8.42 -23.92
N ASP A 172 -9.48 -7.90 -24.99
CA ASP A 172 -8.58 -8.68 -25.85
C ASP A 172 -7.35 -9.19 -25.07
N ALA A 173 -6.74 -8.36 -24.23
CA ALA A 173 -5.61 -8.77 -23.39
C ALA A 173 -6.00 -9.90 -22.43
N ILE A 174 -7.10 -9.76 -21.68
CA ILE A 174 -7.58 -10.78 -20.73
C ILE A 174 -7.99 -12.08 -21.46
N SER A 175 -8.52 -12.01 -22.68
CA SER A 175 -8.87 -13.22 -23.44
C SER A 175 -7.66 -14.13 -23.72
N LYS A 176 -6.44 -13.59 -23.66
CA LYS A 176 -5.18 -14.29 -23.93
C LYS A 176 -4.51 -14.86 -22.67
N THR A 177 -5.08 -14.63 -21.47
CA THR A 177 -4.45 -15.01 -20.20
C THR A 177 -4.95 -16.35 -19.65
N GLY A 178 -5.92 -16.99 -20.30
CA GLY A 178 -6.51 -18.25 -19.81
C GLY A 178 -7.42 -18.09 -18.60
N ALA A 179 -8.00 -16.91 -18.40
CA ALA A 179 -9.00 -16.68 -17.34
C ALA A 179 -10.15 -17.69 -17.43
N LYS A 180 -10.53 -18.27 -16.30
CA LYS A 180 -11.59 -19.28 -16.19
C LYS A 180 -12.98 -18.68 -16.26
N GLU A 181 -13.17 -17.57 -15.56
CA GLU A 181 -14.38 -16.75 -15.61
C GLU A 181 -13.97 -15.30 -15.77
N VAL A 182 -14.69 -14.56 -16.62
CA VAL A 182 -14.57 -13.11 -16.76
C VAL A 182 -15.94 -12.50 -16.53
N ARG A 183 -16.03 -11.59 -15.56
CA ARG A 183 -17.24 -10.85 -15.21
C ARG A 183 -17.00 -9.36 -15.36
N ILE A 184 -17.90 -8.70 -16.09
CA ILE A 184 -17.89 -7.26 -16.29
C ILE A 184 -19.02 -6.68 -15.45
N ALA A 185 -18.73 -5.68 -14.62
CA ALA A 185 -19.76 -4.98 -13.85
C ALA A 185 -20.74 -4.28 -14.80
N GLN A 186 -22.02 -4.59 -14.70
CA GLN A 186 -23.06 -4.04 -15.60
C GLN A 186 -23.51 -2.65 -15.18
N ASP A 187 -23.37 -2.32 -13.90
CA ASP A 187 -23.75 -1.03 -13.35
C ASP A 187 -22.86 -0.63 -12.15
N ASN A 188 -23.09 0.57 -11.64
CA ASN A 188 -22.34 1.08 -10.50
C ASN A 188 -22.59 0.28 -9.20
N ALA A 189 -23.74 -0.39 -9.05
CA ALA A 189 -24.01 -1.18 -7.85
C ALA A 189 -23.14 -2.45 -7.84
N GLU A 190 -23.04 -3.16 -8.96
CA GLU A 190 -22.14 -4.30 -9.14
C GLU A 190 -20.67 -3.90 -8.98
N ARG A 191 -20.26 -2.79 -9.61
CA ARG A 191 -18.91 -2.22 -9.45
C ARG A 191 -18.59 -1.96 -7.97
N MET A 192 -19.47 -1.26 -7.27
CA MET A 192 -19.25 -0.91 -5.87
C MET A 192 -19.23 -2.15 -4.98
N LEU A 193 -19.99 -3.20 -5.32
CA LEU A 193 -19.96 -4.48 -4.59
C LEU A 193 -18.62 -5.21 -4.77
N ILE A 194 -18.07 -5.26 -6.00
CA ILE A 194 -16.73 -5.79 -6.28
C ILE A 194 -15.69 -5.03 -5.45
N TRP A 195 -15.72 -3.70 -5.45
CA TRP A 195 -14.76 -2.90 -4.67
C TRP A 195 -14.93 -3.03 -3.17
N LYS A 196 -16.18 -3.18 -2.69
CA LYS A 196 -16.46 -3.43 -1.28
C LYS A 196 -15.79 -4.72 -0.81
N GLY A 197 -15.84 -5.79 -1.60
CA GLY A 197 -15.11 -7.03 -1.33
C GLY A 197 -13.61 -6.77 -1.18
N ARG A 198 -12.98 -6.18 -2.20
CA ARG A 198 -11.53 -5.91 -2.24
C ARG A 198 -11.08 -5.01 -1.09
N LYS A 199 -11.80 -3.92 -0.80
CA LYS A 199 -11.46 -2.98 0.30
C LYS A 199 -11.70 -3.58 1.69
N SER A 200 -12.62 -4.54 1.82
CA SER A 200 -12.89 -5.21 3.10
C SER A 200 -11.89 -6.32 3.46
N ALA A 201 -11.10 -6.78 2.49
CA ALA A 201 -10.32 -8.02 2.60
C ALA A 201 -9.40 -8.07 3.83
N PHE A 202 -8.71 -6.97 4.18
CA PHE A 202 -7.87 -6.92 5.40
C PHE A 202 -8.67 -7.21 6.67
N SER A 203 -9.79 -6.50 6.86
CA SER A 203 -10.68 -6.68 8.00
C SER A 203 -11.36 -8.05 8.01
N ALA A 204 -11.63 -8.60 6.82
CA ALA A 204 -12.24 -9.92 6.67
C ALA A 204 -11.25 -11.04 7.03
N VAL A 205 -10.00 -10.93 6.57
CA VAL A 205 -8.92 -11.87 6.90
C VAL A 205 -8.62 -11.86 8.40
N GLY A 206 -8.74 -10.71 9.07
CA GLY A 206 -8.68 -10.62 10.53
C GLY A 206 -9.72 -11.45 11.30
N ARG A 207 -10.72 -12.03 10.62
CA ARG A 207 -11.68 -12.99 11.21
C ARG A 207 -11.26 -14.45 11.04
N LEU A 208 -10.25 -14.73 10.21
CA LEU A 208 -9.76 -16.08 9.93
C LEU A 208 -8.68 -16.56 10.91
N SER A 209 -8.05 -15.61 11.60
CA SER A 209 -6.95 -15.84 12.54
C SER A 209 -7.10 -14.89 13.72
N PRO A 210 -6.73 -15.29 14.95
CA PRO A 210 -6.71 -14.37 16.09
C PRO A 210 -5.74 -13.20 15.85
N ASP A 211 -4.60 -13.47 15.21
CA ASP A 211 -3.57 -12.48 14.91
C ASP A 211 -3.07 -12.63 13.46
N TYR A 212 -2.60 -11.53 12.87
CA TYR A 212 -1.83 -11.55 11.63
C TYR A 212 -0.81 -10.41 11.56
N ILE A 213 0.30 -10.65 10.86
CA ILE A 213 1.25 -9.60 10.43
C ILE A 213 0.98 -9.32 8.96
N VAL A 214 0.85 -8.05 8.59
CA VAL A 214 0.83 -7.65 7.19
C VAL A 214 2.20 -7.17 6.79
N GLN A 215 2.73 -7.72 5.70
CA GLN A 215 3.88 -7.14 5.03
C GLN A 215 3.45 -6.22 3.90
N ASP A 216 4.31 -5.30 3.52
CA ASP A 216 4.12 -4.37 2.42
C ASP A 216 5.47 -4.25 1.74
N GLY A 217 5.65 -4.97 0.63
CA GLY A 217 6.91 -5.05 -0.09
C GLY A 217 6.64 -4.97 -1.59
N VAL A 218 7.54 -4.37 -2.34
CA VAL A 218 7.34 -4.15 -3.77
C VAL A 218 8.24 -5.08 -4.56
N VAL A 219 7.75 -5.61 -5.69
CA VAL A 219 8.55 -6.28 -6.71
C VAL A 219 8.27 -5.66 -8.07
N PRO A 220 9.20 -5.74 -9.05
CA PRO A 220 8.87 -5.39 -10.42
C PRO A 220 7.66 -6.19 -10.92
N ARG A 221 6.70 -5.54 -11.58
CA ARG A 221 5.48 -6.19 -12.13
C ARG A 221 5.76 -7.48 -12.91
N SER A 222 6.83 -7.48 -13.70
CA SER A 222 7.27 -8.62 -14.50
C SER A 222 7.76 -9.82 -13.68
N ARG A 223 7.86 -9.68 -12.36
CA ARG A 223 8.30 -10.71 -11.40
C ARG A 223 7.20 -11.09 -10.39
N LEU A 224 5.97 -10.58 -10.55
CA LEU A 224 4.85 -10.87 -9.63
C LEU A 224 4.55 -12.35 -9.53
N GLY A 225 4.41 -13.07 -10.65
CA GLY A 225 4.15 -14.51 -10.64
C GLY A 225 5.22 -15.30 -9.87
N GLU A 226 6.50 -14.97 -10.08
CA GLU A 226 7.63 -15.58 -9.34
C GLU A 226 7.58 -15.26 -7.84
N ALA A 227 7.32 -14.00 -7.47
CA ALA A 227 7.23 -13.59 -6.06
C ALA A 227 6.13 -14.35 -5.33
N LEU A 228 4.94 -14.47 -5.93
CA LEU A 228 3.78 -15.12 -5.32
C LEU A 228 3.99 -16.63 -5.15
N LYS A 229 4.63 -17.27 -6.13
CA LYS A 229 5.03 -18.68 -6.05
C LYS A 229 6.01 -18.93 -4.92
N GLU A 230 7.03 -18.07 -4.77
CA GLU A 230 7.99 -18.19 -3.69
C GLU A 230 7.37 -17.90 -2.32
N ILE A 231 6.45 -16.92 -2.21
CA ILE A 231 5.68 -16.67 -0.97
C ILE A 231 4.87 -17.91 -0.59
N SER A 232 4.21 -18.57 -1.55
CA SER A 232 3.47 -19.82 -1.29
C SER A 232 4.39 -20.95 -0.80
N ARG A 233 5.60 -21.07 -1.36
CA ARG A 233 6.60 -22.03 -0.89
C ARG A 233 7.06 -21.71 0.55
N LEU A 234 7.41 -20.45 0.82
CA LEU A 234 7.84 -19.98 2.14
C LEU A 234 6.75 -20.17 3.21
N SER A 235 5.49 -19.89 2.86
CA SER A 235 4.31 -20.13 3.69
C SER A 235 4.19 -21.61 4.07
N SER A 236 4.32 -22.50 3.08
CA SER A 236 4.26 -23.96 3.28
C SER A 236 5.39 -24.47 4.18
N GLU A 237 6.62 -23.98 3.97
CA GLU A 237 7.79 -24.34 4.79
C GLU A 237 7.70 -23.85 6.24
N ALA A 238 7.12 -22.66 6.45
CA ALA A 238 6.89 -22.11 7.77
C ALA A 238 5.69 -22.75 8.49
N GLY A 239 4.81 -23.44 7.77
CA GLY A 239 3.56 -23.97 8.30
C GLY A 239 2.56 -22.87 8.71
N LEU A 240 2.67 -21.67 8.12
CA LEU A 240 1.81 -20.53 8.38
C LEU A 240 0.99 -20.20 7.15
N ARG A 241 -0.30 -19.93 7.32
CA ARG A 241 -1.17 -19.50 6.21
C ARG A 241 -0.89 -18.04 5.88
N VAL A 242 -0.88 -17.71 4.60
CA VAL A 242 -0.71 -16.34 4.10
C VAL A 242 -1.89 -16.03 3.18
N ALA A 243 -2.62 -14.95 3.45
CA ALA A 243 -3.61 -14.40 2.52
C ALA A 243 -2.98 -13.23 1.76
N ASN A 244 -3.08 -13.22 0.44
CA ASN A 244 -2.50 -12.19 -0.42
C ASN A 244 -3.60 -11.29 -0.98
N VAL A 245 -3.44 -9.99 -0.76
CA VAL A 245 -4.34 -8.95 -1.25
C VAL A 245 -3.49 -7.76 -1.65
N PHE A 246 -3.42 -7.37 -2.91
CA PHE A 246 -2.36 -6.44 -3.29
C PHE A 246 -2.55 -5.65 -4.58
N HIS A 247 -1.83 -4.52 -4.66
CA HIS A 247 -1.83 -3.57 -5.78
C HIS A 247 -0.92 -4.08 -6.90
N ALA A 248 -1.45 -4.99 -7.70
CA ALA A 248 -0.70 -5.64 -8.78
C ALA A 248 -0.24 -4.64 -9.86
N GLY A 249 -0.95 -3.53 -10.03
CA GLY A 249 -0.57 -2.39 -10.86
C GLY A 249 0.81 -1.82 -10.58
N ASP A 250 1.17 -1.76 -9.30
CA ASP A 250 2.42 -1.14 -8.84
C ASP A 250 3.44 -2.18 -8.37
N GLY A 251 3.07 -3.47 -8.43
CA GLY A 251 3.89 -4.56 -7.91
C GLY A 251 4.01 -4.55 -6.39
N ASN A 252 3.18 -3.78 -5.70
CA ASN A 252 3.15 -3.71 -4.24
C ASN A 252 2.35 -4.91 -3.71
N LEU A 253 2.96 -5.71 -2.84
CA LEU A 253 2.46 -6.97 -2.26
C LEU A 253 2.02 -6.75 -0.82
N HIS A 254 0.85 -7.27 -0.43
CA HIS A 254 0.45 -7.39 0.98
C HIS A 254 0.12 -8.83 1.39
N PRO A 255 1.13 -9.63 1.79
CA PRO A 255 0.90 -10.91 2.41
C PRO A 255 0.50 -10.71 3.88
N LEU A 256 -0.69 -11.18 4.23
CA LEU A 256 -1.21 -11.25 5.59
C LEU A 256 -0.87 -12.62 6.18
N ILE A 257 0.18 -12.66 6.98
CA ILE A 257 0.72 -13.86 7.63
C ILE A 257 -0.11 -14.16 8.88
N LEU A 258 -0.87 -15.24 8.84
CA LEU A 258 -1.79 -15.62 9.91
C LEU A 258 -1.08 -16.43 10.98
N PHE A 259 -1.21 -16.02 12.24
CA PHE A 259 -0.62 -16.72 13.39
C PHE A 259 -1.51 -16.61 14.64
N ASP A 260 -1.12 -17.31 15.70
CA ASP A 260 -1.75 -17.24 17.02
C ASP A 260 -0.69 -16.85 18.05
N ALA A 261 -0.80 -15.62 18.58
CA ALA A 261 0.15 -15.07 19.54
C ALA A 261 0.12 -15.81 20.90
N LYS A 262 -0.88 -16.68 21.13
CA LYS A 262 -0.93 -17.54 22.33
C LYS A 262 -0.03 -18.76 22.21
N GLN A 263 0.43 -19.10 21.01
CA GLN A 263 1.42 -20.17 20.83
C GLN A 263 2.82 -19.64 21.18
N PRO A 264 3.66 -20.42 21.90
CA PRO A 264 4.95 -19.94 22.41
C PRO A 264 5.96 -19.42 21.38
N ASP A 265 5.78 -19.73 20.09
CA ASP A 265 6.65 -19.30 18.99
C ASP A 265 5.86 -18.72 17.80
N GLY A 266 4.58 -18.40 18.01
CA GLY A 266 3.67 -17.99 16.95
C GLY A 266 4.08 -16.67 16.31
N LEU A 267 4.42 -15.68 17.14
CA LEU A 267 4.85 -14.36 16.69
C LEU A 267 6.23 -14.44 16.02
N GLU A 268 7.19 -15.09 16.67
CA GLU A 268 8.56 -15.19 16.18
C GLU A 268 8.63 -15.91 14.82
N LYS A 269 7.82 -16.96 14.61
CA LYS A 269 7.71 -17.61 13.29
C LYS A 269 7.09 -16.70 12.23
N ALA A 270 6.08 -15.92 12.61
CA ALA A 270 5.43 -14.99 11.70
C ALA A 270 6.38 -13.86 11.29
N GLU A 271 7.12 -13.27 12.23
CA GLU A 271 8.17 -12.27 11.98
C GLU A 271 9.30 -12.85 11.13
N ALA A 272 9.74 -14.09 11.40
CA ALA A 272 10.76 -14.74 10.59
C ALA A 272 10.30 -14.99 9.14
N LEU A 273 9.03 -15.36 8.93
CA LEU A 273 8.45 -15.47 7.59
C LEU A 273 8.32 -14.08 6.92
N ALA A 274 7.87 -13.09 7.66
CA ALA A 274 7.76 -11.71 7.19
C ALA A 274 9.10 -11.18 6.66
N GLY A 275 10.17 -11.34 7.44
CA GLY A 275 11.51 -10.96 7.03
C GLY A 275 12.02 -11.73 5.80
N LYS A 276 11.67 -13.02 5.65
CA LYS A 276 12.01 -13.77 4.42
C LYS A 276 11.29 -13.21 3.18
N ILE A 277 10.04 -12.76 3.33
CA ILE A 277 9.27 -12.15 2.23
C ILE A 277 9.86 -10.79 1.85
N LEU A 278 10.25 -9.95 2.81
CA LEU A 278 10.92 -8.67 2.51
C LEU A 278 12.26 -8.88 1.78
N ARG A 279 13.08 -9.84 2.23
CA ARG A 279 14.34 -10.19 1.55
C ARG A 279 14.12 -10.76 0.15
N LEU A 280 13.02 -11.49 -0.05
CA LEU A 280 12.61 -11.92 -1.39
C LEU A 280 12.31 -10.71 -2.28
N CYS A 281 11.59 -9.71 -1.78
CA CYS A 281 11.31 -8.48 -2.54
C CYS A 281 12.61 -7.80 -2.99
N LEU A 282 13.58 -7.65 -2.09
CA LEU A 282 14.91 -7.11 -2.40
C LEU A 282 15.65 -7.96 -3.45
N LYS A 283 15.68 -9.28 -3.28
CA LYS A 283 16.32 -10.22 -4.23
C LYS A 283 15.72 -10.12 -5.63
N LEU A 284 14.43 -9.80 -5.75
CA LEU A 284 13.75 -9.63 -7.03
C LEU A 284 13.92 -8.23 -7.64
N GLY A 285 14.71 -7.35 -7.01
CA GLY A 285 14.98 -5.99 -7.47
C GLY A 285 13.92 -4.98 -7.03
N GLY A 286 13.23 -5.28 -5.94
CA GLY A 286 12.14 -4.48 -5.39
C GLY A 286 12.52 -3.63 -4.17
N SER A 287 11.52 -3.30 -3.36
CA SER A 287 11.64 -2.44 -2.16
C SER A 287 11.05 -3.14 -0.93
N ILE A 288 11.56 -2.81 0.26
CA ILE A 288 11.01 -3.28 1.54
C ILE A 288 9.66 -2.64 1.90
N THR A 289 9.26 -1.57 1.20
CA THR A 289 7.97 -0.92 1.39
C THR A 289 7.46 -0.30 0.11
N GLY A 290 6.15 -0.37 -0.09
CA GLY A 290 5.44 0.32 -1.16
C GLY A 290 4.70 1.55 -0.65
N GLU A 291 3.91 1.41 0.42
CA GLU A 291 3.06 2.50 0.93
C GLU A 291 2.93 2.58 2.46
N HIS A 292 3.37 1.57 3.22
CA HIS A 292 3.24 1.57 4.68
C HIS A 292 4.40 2.26 5.41
N GLY A 293 5.50 2.54 4.70
CA GLY A 293 6.72 3.08 5.29
C GLY A 293 7.60 2.02 5.95
N VAL A 294 8.68 2.49 6.55
CA VAL A 294 9.70 1.70 7.25
C VAL A 294 9.36 1.58 8.73
N GLY A 295 8.98 2.70 9.38
CA GLY A 295 8.63 2.74 10.79
C GLY A 295 9.73 2.17 11.69
N VAL A 296 9.36 1.34 12.66
CA VAL A 296 10.32 0.54 13.45
C VAL A 296 10.49 -0.85 12.86
N GLU A 297 9.40 -1.42 12.35
CA GLU A 297 9.29 -2.80 11.92
C GLU A 297 10.31 -3.16 10.85
N LYS A 298 10.56 -2.27 9.89
CA LYS A 298 11.42 -2.57 8.74
C LYS A 298 12.82 -1.98 8.83
N LEU A 299 13.16 -1.36 9.95
CA LEU A 299 14.48 -0.72 10.16
C LEU A 299 15.64 -1.67 9.93
N GLU A 300 15.51 -2.92 10.38
CA GLU A 300 16.59 -3.91 10.26
C GLU A 300 16.93 -4.27 8.80
N TYR A 301 16.00 -4.03 7.86
CA TYR A 301 16.18 -4.35 6.44
C TYR A 301 16.72 -3.16 5.63
N MET A 302 16.76 -1.95 6.20
CA MET A 302 17.30 -0.76 5.53
C MET A 302 18.75 -0.95 5.03
N PRO A 303 19.68 -1.56 5.81
CA PRO A 303 21.04 -1.85 5.33
C PRO A 303 21.12 -2.94 4.24
N GLU A 304 20.05 -3.72 4.04
CA GLU A 304 19.97 -4.68 2.92
C GLU A 304 19.53 -3.98 1.62
N MET A 305 18.80 -2.86 1.72
CA MET A 305 18.31 -2.08 0.57
C MET A 305 19.25 -0.93 0.18
N PHE A 306 19.91 -0.30 1.16
CA PHE A 306 20.73 0.89 0.98
C PHE A 306 22.16 0.65 1.46
N THR A 307 23.13 1.28 0.79
CA THR A 307 24.52 1.24 1.24
C THR A 307 24.72 2.12 2.48
N GLU A 308 25.82 1.92 3.20
CA GLU A 308 26.20 2.81 4.31
C GLU A 308 26.33 4.29 3.87
N ILE A 309 26.74 4.54 2.62
CA ILE A 309 26.87 5.89 2.05
C ILE A 309 25.49 6.53 1.85
N ASP A 310 24.52 5.76 1.36
CA ASP A 310 23.14 6.24 1.18
C ASP A 310 22.51 6.57 2.53
N LEU A 311 22.67 5.67 3.51
CA LEU A 311 22.14 5.86 4.87
C LEU A 311 22.79 7.05 5.58
N ASP A 312 24.10 7.26 5.45
CA ASP A 312 24.79 8.48 5.95
C ASP A 312 24.25 9.75 5.30
N ALA A 313 23.96 9.72 3.99
CA ALA A 313 23.37 10.86 3.29
C ALA A 313 21.97 11.20 3.84
N PHE A 314 21.13 10.19 4.11
CA PHE A 314 19.81 10.38 4.72
C PHE A 314 19.92 10.97 6.14
N ASP A 315 20.84 10.44 6.96
CA ASP A 315 21.10 10.93 8.32
C ASP A 315 21.60 12.38 8.33
N ARG A 316 22.51 12.73 7.42
CA ARG A 316 23.03 14.11 7.28
C ARG A 316 21.94 15.08 6.87
N LEU A 317 21.05 14.68 5.97
CA LEU A 317 19.90 15.49 5.56
C LEU A 317 18.95 15.71 6.74
N ARG A 318 18.58 14.65 7.46
CA ARG A 318 17.77 14.76 8.68
C ARG A 318 18.41 15.69 9.70
N ARG A 319 19.68 15.49 10.05
CA ARG A 319 20.40 16.31 11.05
C ARG A 319 20.55 17.78 10.66
N SER A 320 20.47 18.11 9.38
CA SER A 320 20.45 19.51 8.94
C SER A 320 19.16 20.24 9.33
N ILE A 321 18.06 19.50 9.55
CA ILE A 321 16.74 20.01 9.92
C ILE A 321 16.44 19.72 11.40
N ASP A 322 16.81 18.54 11.89
CA ASP A 322 16.64 18.07 13.28
C ASP A 322 18.00 17.70 13.92
N PRO A 323 18.84 18.69 14.27
CA PRO A 323 20.18 18.42 14.81
C PRO A 323 20.19 17.70 16.16
N ASN A 324 19.06 17.72 16.88
CA ASN A 324 18.90 17.06 18.18
C ASN A 324 18.16 15.72 18.09
N GLU A 325 17.78 15.29 16.87
CA GLU A 325 17.05 14.05 16.59
C GLU A 325 15.84 13.86 17.51
N ILE A 326 15.04 14.92 17.70
CA ILE A 326 13.86 14.87 18.58
C ILE A 326 12.59 14.44 17.83
N SER A 327 12.54 14.67 16.52
CA SER A 327 11.41 14.33 15.67
C SER A 327 11.40 12.83 15.38
N ASN A 328 10.31 12.19 15.78
CA ASN A 328 9.99 10.77 15.57
C ASN A 328 11.18 9.79 15.78
N ARG A 329 11.98 10.03 16.83
CA ARG A 329 13.21 9.29 17.17
C ARG A 329 13.08 7.77 17.10
N GLY A 330 14.11 7.11 16.57
CA GLY A 330 14.27 5.67 16.55
C GLY A 330 13.40 4.97 15.50
N LYS A 331 12.98 5.68 14.44
CA LYS A 331 12.13 5.18 13.35
C LYS A 331 12.70 5.58 11.99
N MET A 332 12.28 4.86 10.95
CA MET A 332 12.58 5.02 9.53
C MET A 332 14.07 4.90 9.13
N LEU A 333 15.00 5.54 9.82
CA LEU A 333 16.43 5.44 9.54
C LEU A 333 17.14 4.56 10.60
N PRO A 334 18.01 3.63 10.18
CA PRO A 334 18.83 2.85 11.11
C PRO A 334 19.86 3.78 11.77
N GLY A 335 19.97 3.74 13.11
CA GLY A 335 20.82 4.70 13.81
C GLY A 335 21.23 4.27 15.22
N LYS A 336 22.11 5.08 15.82
CA LYS A 336 22.57 4.98 17.23
C LYS A 336 21.66 5.74 18.19
N GLU A 337 20.49 6.17 17.72
CA GLU A 337 19.51 6.87 18.53
C GLU A 337 19.14 6.03 19.75
N ALA A 338 18.98 6.70 20.89
CA ALA A 338 18.34 6.04 22.02
C ALA A 338 16.97 5.53 21.55
N PRO A 339 16.59 4.29 21.90
CA PRO A 339 15.28 3.76 21.53
C PRO A 339 14.20 4.78 21.92
N ALA A 340 13.15 4.89 21.08
CA ALA A 340 11.99 5.72 21.39
C ALA A 340 11.58 5.46 22.84
N LEU A 341 11.27 6.53 23.60
CA LEU A 341 10.83 6.39 24.98
C LEU A 341 9.70 5.37 25.01
N ALA A 342 9.96 4.21 25.61
CA ALA A 342 8.97 3.18 25.76
C ALA A 342 7.94 3.67 26.78
N ALA A 343 6.89 4.33 26.29
CA ALA A 343 5.72 4.62 27.09
C ALA A 343 4.97 3.31 27.32
N HIS A 344 5.31 2.61 28.40
CA HIS A 344 4.54 1.45 28.84
C HIS A 344 3.29 1.91 29.57
N GLY A 345 2.13 1.55 29.02
CA GLY A 345 0.81 1.83 29.58
C GLY A 345 0.01 2.88 28.80
N PRO A 346 -1.23 3.14 29.23
CA PRO A 346 -2.12 4.08 28.55
C PRO A 346 -1.53 5.48 28.53
N HIS A 347 -1.69 6.18 27.40
CA HIS A 347 -1.30 7.59 27.23
C HIS A 347 -1.89 8.41 28.41
N PRO A 348 -1.24 9.47 28.92
CA PRO A 348 -1.78 10.26 30.03
C PRO A 348 -3.24 10.72 29.82
N LEU A 349 -3.61 11.02 28.57
CA LEU A 349 -4.99 11.36 28.19
C LEU A 349 -5.95 10.15 28.19
N GLU A 350 -5.46 8.94 27.88
CA GLU A 350 -6.24 7.70 28.06
C GLU A 350 -6.44 7.40 29.55
N LYS A 351 -5.39 7.54 30.36
CA LYS A 351 -5.48 7.44 31.83
C LYS A 351 -6.45 8.46 32.43
N ALA A 352 -6.50 9.66 31.83
CA ALA A 352 -7.41 10.72 32.24
C ALA A 352 -8.83 10.59 31.65
N GLY A 353 -9.11 9.56 30.84
CA GLY A 353 -10.41 9.35 30.20
C GLY A 353 -10.78 10.42 29.16
N VAL A 354 -9.80 11.20 28.69
CA VAL A 354 -9.99 12.25 27.68
C VAL A 354 -10.06 11.65 26.27
N ILE A 355 -9.35 10.55 26.04
CA ILE A 355 -9.36 9.78 24.79
C ILE A 355 -9.47 8.28 25.10
N SER A 356 -9.93 7.49 24.14
CA SER A 356 -9.92 6.02 24.19
C SER A 356 -9.16 5.50 22.98
N ARG A 357 -8.37 4.43 23.13
CA ARG A 357 -7.96 3.62 21.97
C ARG A 357 -9.22 2.97 21.41
N MET A 358 -9.43 3.09 20.10
CA MET A 358 -10.42 2.26 19.40
C MET A 358 -9.86 0.88 19.17
#